data_AF-Q217U5-F1
#
_entry.id   AF-Q217U5-F1
#
_cell.length_a   1.000
_cell.length_b   1.000
_cell.length_c   1.000
_cell.angle_alpha   90.00
_cell.angle_beta   90.00
_cell.angle_gamma   90.00
#
_symmetry.space_group_name_H-M   'P 1'
#
loop_
_entity.id
_entity.type
_entity.pdbx_description
1 polymer ?
#
loop_
_entity_poly.entity_id
_entity_poly.type
_entity_poly.pdbx_seq_one_letter_code
_entity_poly.pdbx_strand_id
1 'polypeptide(L)'
;MFPGFDGLMTLSRREGVDIRPTLLRVLTDLYVQTSVHSADEERQFVELTSRLIDQVDDTTRAAVRARLSIYPHTPRPIAQRLGLLPVDRDELPLARAIAQTVSPPLVPEPRPPSAAEQRLTAQLTMQPNDAAQINDMFFAANANERARILHNLADTPLRPAARIYSVRAARAIQTLENAAYAADTDSFTRELGDALILPFRVATQVVNDPGGEPMACAAKALAMPGEVFERVLMFLDPTLGASVNRVYRLSRLYDNLSERAALIMLAAWRGTAVAVTRAKYRPALYEDERQRARAAQPQPRPLQQPGVAAARSSSK
;
A
#
# COMPACT_ATOMS: atom_id res chain seq x y z
N MET A 1 25.69 18.84 -44.47
CA MET A 1 25.80 19.93 -43.47
C MET A 1 24.67 20.91 -43.75
N PHE A 2 23.70 21.09 -42.86
CA PHE A 2 22.52 21.92 -43.11
C PHE A 2 22.73 23.36 -42.59
N PRO A 3 22.91 24.37 -43.46
CA PRO A 3 22.99 25.76 -43.04
C PRO A 3 21.57 26.30 -42.81
N GLY A 4 21.12 26.32 -41.55
CA GLY A 4 19.81 26.87 -41.19
C GLY A 4 19.30 26.47 -39.81
N PHE A 5 19.70 25.29 -39.30
CA PHE A 5 19.22 24.80 -38.01
C PHE A 5 19.68 25.70 -36.84
N ASP A 6 20.95 26.10 -36.81
CA ASP A 6 21.48 27.04 -35.79
C ASP A 6 20.83 28.44 -35.86
N GLY A 7 20.35 28.85 -37.03
CA GLY A 7 19.58 30.10 -37.20
C GLY A 7 18.22 30.04 -36.51
N LEU A 8 17.47 28.93 -36.66
CA LEU A 8 16.24 28.70 -35.91
C LEU A 8 16.50 28.55 -34.39
N MET A 9 17.60 27.89 -34.00
CA MET A 9 17.97 27.68 -32.59
C MET A 9 18.35 28.98 -31.87
N THR A 10 18.87 29.99 -32.58
CA THR A 10 19.21 31.30 -32.02
C THR A 10 18.02 32.25 -31.98
N LEU A 11 17.06 32.12 -32.92
CA LEU A 11 15.81 32.89 -32.92
C LEU A 11 14.85 32.47 -31.79
N SER A 12 14.65 31.16 -31.55
CA SER A 12 13.65 30.69 -30.57
C SER A 12 13.90 31.16 -29.13
N ARG A 13 15.18 31.33 -28.74
CA ARG A 13 15.55 31.84 -27.41
C ARG A 13 15.15 33.31 -27.18
N ARG A 14 14.85 34.10 -28.23
CA ARG A 14 14.41 35.50 -28.09
C ARG A 14 12.93 35.66 -27.74
N GLU A 15 12.09 34.67 -28.02
CA GLU A 15 10.64 34.72 -27.74
C GLU A 15 10.23 34.04 -26.42
N GLY A 16 11.20 33.59 -25.63
CA GLY A 16 10.95 33.02 -24.29
C GLY A 16 10.38 31.61 -24.25
N VAL A 17 10.12 30.98 -25.41
CA VAL A 17 9.63 29.60 -25.51
C VAL A 17 10.77 28.67 -25.93
N ASP A 18 11.14 27.73 -25.07
CA ASP A 18 12.13 26.71 -25.45
C ASP A 18 11.50 25.63 -26.33
N ILE A 19 11.84 25.65 -27.62
CA ILE A 19 11.32 24.70 -28.61
C ILE A 19 12.12 23.37 -28.58
N ARG A 20 13.30 23.32 -27.95
CA ARG A 20 14.19 22.14 -27.95
C ARG A 20 13.50 20.87 -27.41
N PRO A 21 12.71 20.91 -26.31
CA PRO A 21 11.99 19.74 -25.82
C PRO A 21 10.94 19.21 -26.81
N THR A 22 10.20 20.12 -27.46
CA THR A 22 9.18 19.76 -28.46
C THR A 22 9.83 19.17 -29.71
N LEU A 23 10.90 19.78 -30.20
CA LEU A 23 11.64 19.34 -31.38
C LEU A 23 12.25 17.95 -31.18
N LEU A 24 12.87 17.69 -30.03
CA LEU A 24 13.43 16.38 -29.70
C LEU A 24 12.35 15.30 -29.66
N ARG A 25 11.17 15.59 -29.08
CA ARG A 25 10.02 14.66 -29.06
C ARG A 25 9.50 14.37 -30.47
N VAL A 26 9.32 15.39 -31.31
CA VAL A 26 8.84 15.23 -32.69
C VAL A 26 9.83 14.45 -33.55
N LEU A 27 11.14 14.76 -33.48
CA LEU A 27 12.17 13.98 -34.18
C LEU A 27 12.20 12.52 -33.73
N THR A 28 12.03 12.25 -32.43
CA THR A 28 11.96 10.89 -31.89
C THR A 28 10.72 10.15 -32.39
N ASP A 29 9.55 10.81 -32.42
CA ASP A 29 8.30 10.17 -32.84
C ASP A 29 8.31 9.88 -34.36
N LEU A 30 8.77 10.84 -35.18
CA LEU A 30 8.96 10.63 -36.63
C LEU A 30 9.93 9.49 -36.95
N TYR A 31 11.01 9.34 -36.18
CA TYR A 31 11.94 8.23 -36.32
C TYR A 31 11.28 6.89 -35.94
N VAL A 32 10.53 6.83 -34.84
CA VAL A 32 9.88 5.58 -34.40
C VAL A 32 8.67 5.18 -35.27
N GLN A 33 8.07 6.10 -36.04
CA GLN A 33 6.95 5.82 -36.94
C GLN A 33 7.32 4.94 -38.15
N THR A 34 8.59 4.90 -38.57
CA THR A 34 9.04 4.14 -39.75
C THR A 34 10.00 3.04 -39.30
N SER A 35 9.72 1.77 -39.61
CA SER A 35 10.54 0.63 -39.14
C SER A 35 11.83 0.37 -39.93
N VAL A 36 12.02 1.03 -41.08
CA VAL A 36 13.17 0.88 -41.96
C VAL A 36 13.75 2.26 -42.26
N HIS A 37 15.04 2.45 -41.97
CA HIS A 37 15.77 3.69 -42.22
C HIS A 37 16.91 3.45 -43.19
N SER A 38 17.20 4.44 -44.04
CA SER A 38 18.47 4.51 -44.73
C SER A 38 19.61 4.87 -43.75
N ALA A 39 20.84 4.51 -44.11
CA ALA A 39 22.02 4.82 -43.31
C ALA A 39 22.23 6.33 -43.09
N ASP A 40 21.75 7.17 -44.01
CA ASP A 40 21.87 8.63 -43.91
C ASP A 40 20.78 9.25 -43.02
N GLU A 41 19.57 8.71 -43.01
CA GLU A 41 18.53 9.08 -42.05
C GLU A 41 18.91 8.71 -40.61
N GLU A 42 19.50 7.52 -40.40
CA GLU A 42 20.02 7.13 -39.08
C GLU A 42 21.11 8.09 -38.61
N ARG A 43 22.09 8.40 -39.47
CA ARG A 43 23.15 9.38 -39.18
C ARG A 43 22.59 10.76 -38.83
N GLN A 44 21.64 11.26 -39.60
CA GLN A 44 21.01 12.56 -39.39
C GLN A 44 20.21 12.59 -38.08
N PHE A 45 19.44 11.54 -37.78
CA PHE A 45 18.73 11.40 -36.51
C PHE A 45 19.70 11.37 -35.33
N VAL A 46 20.79 10.60 -35.42
CA VAL A 46 21.83 10.52 -34.37
C VAL A 46 22.50 11.89 -34.15
N GLU A 47 22.87 12.62 -35.21
CA GLU A 47 23.52 13.93 -35.11
C GLU A 47 22.63 14.96 -34.39
N LEU A 48 21.37 15.09 -34.82
CA LEU A 48 20.43 16.07 -34.28
C LEU A 48 20.02 15.73 -32.84
N THR A 49 19.64 14.46 -32.60
CA THR A 49 19.17 13.98 -31.29
C THR A 49 20.28 14.06 -30.25
N SER A 50 21.53 13.74 -30.62
CA SER A 50 22.69 13.87 -29.74
C SER A 50 22.89 15.28 -29.21
N ARG A 51 22.77 16.31 -30.07
CA ARG A 51 22.94 17.72 -29.67
C ARG A 51 21.79 18.25 -28.80
N LEU A 52 20.60 17.64 -28.91
CA LEU A 52 19.40 18.05 -28.17
C LEU A 52 19.28 17.37 -26.80
N ILE A 53 19.66 16.10 -26.64
CA ILE A 53 19.59 15.36 -25.36
C ILE A 53 20.35 16.09 -24.23
N ASP A 54 21.53 16.64 -24.55
CA ASP A 54 22.40 17.33 -23.59
C ASP A 54 21.83 18.72 -23.18
N GLN A 55 20.82 19.21 -23.90
CA GLN A 55 20.28 20.57 -23.77
C GLN A 55 18.84 20.66 -23.23
N VAL A 56 18.15 19.53 -23.05
CA VAL A 56 16.78 19.46 -22.52
C VAL A 56 16.75 19.00 -21.06
N ASP A 57 15.60 19.19 -20.41
CA ASP A 57 15.34 18.78 -19.04
C ASP A 57 15.14 17.26 -18.86
N ASP A 58 15.24 16.78 -17.62
CA ASP A 58 15.13 15.35 -17.31
C ASP A 58 13.75 14.74 -17.58
N THR A 59 12.66 15.52 -17.49
CA THR A 59 11.31 15.03 -17.82
C THR A 59 11.20 14.74 -19.31
N THR A 60 11.80 15.59 -20.14
CA THR A 60 11.90 15.38 -21.58
C THR A 60 12.82 14.21 -21.92
N ARG A 61 13.99 14.09 -21.28
CA ARG A 61 14.89 12.93 -21.46
C ARG A 61 14.20 11.61 -21.11
N ALA A 62 13.45 11.56 -20.02
CA ALA A 62 12.71 10.37 -19.59
C ALA A 62 11.64 9.94 -20.61
N ALA A 63 10.89 10.90 -21.17
CA ALA A 63 9.87 10.62 -22.20
C ALA A 63 10.48 10.03 -23.49
N VAL A 64 11.59 10.60 -23.95
CA VAL A 64 12.35 10.11 -25.12
C VAL A 64 12.94 8.72 -24.85
N ARG A 65 13.53 8.53 -23.66
CA ARG A 65 14.07 7.23 -23.19
C ARG A 65 13.00 6.15 -23.19
N ALA A 66 11.79 6.43 -22.69
CA ALA A 66 10.69 5.48 -22.66
C ALA A 66 10.21 5.06 -24.06
N ARG A 67 10.12 6.01 -25.01
CA ARG A 67 9.79 5.69 -26.42
C ARG A 67 10.86 4.83 -27.08
N LEU A 68 12.14 5.22 -26.96
CA LEU A 68 13.24 4.49 -27.60
C LEU A 68 13.55 3.13 -26.93
N SER A 69 13.25 2.94 -25.63
CA SER A 69 13.44 1.63 -24.98
C SER A 69 12.60 0.50 -25.55
N ILE A 70 11.51 0.83 -26.27
CA ILE A 70 10.58 -0.14 -26.86
C ILE A 70 10.86 -0.33 -28.36
N TYR A 71 11.61 0.60 -28.99
CA TYR A 71 11.87 0.57 -30.43
C TYR A 71 13.12 -0.28 -30.77
N PRO A 72 12.99 -1.36 -31.57
CA PRO A 72 14.09 -2.32 -31.79
C PRO A 72 15.25 -1.77 -32.64
N HIS A 73 15.02 -0.73 -33.45
CA HIS A 73 16.05 -0.11 -34.31
C HIS A 73 16.58 1.22 -33.72
N THR A 74 16.66 1.31 -32.40
CA THR A 74 17.24 2.48 -31.70
C THR A 74 18.76 2.54 -31.91
N PRO A 75 19.32 3.64 -32.46
CA PRO A 75 20.75 3.74 -32.74
C PRO A 75 21.61 3.67 -31.48
N ARG A 76 22.68 2.88 -31.53
CA ARG A 76 23.59 2.65 -30.39
C ARG A 76 24.10 3.93 -29.71
N PRO A 77 24.50 5.01 -30.42
CA PRO A 77 24.99 6.23 -29.78
C PRO A 77 23.91 6.93 -28.92
N ILE A 78 22.65 6.86 -29.33
CA ILE A 78 21.52 7.43 -28.59
C ILE A 78 21.14 6.52 -27.41
N ALA A 79 21.14 5.19 -27.62
CA ALA A 79 20.93 4.23 -26.54
C ALA A 79 21.98 4.33 -25.42
N GLN A 80 23.25 4.59 -25.76
CA GLN A 80 24.30 4.83 -24.78
C GLN A 80 24.06 6.13 -24.00
N ARG A 81 23.84 7.27 -24.68
CA ARG A 81 23.57 8.57 -24.03
C ARG A 81 22.33 8.55 -23.13
N LEU A 82 21.29 7.84 -23.52
CA LEU A 82 20.06 7.70 -22.73
C LEU A 82 20.16 6.60 -21.65
N GLY A 83 21.28 5.89 -21.53
CA GLY A 83 21.48 4.81 -20.55
C GLY A 83 20.55 3.62 -20.74
N LEU A 84 20.19 3.32 -22.00
CA LEU A 84 19.33 2.21 -22.40
C LEU A 84 20.09 0.89 -22.60
N LEU A 85 21.38 0.97 -22.92
CA LEU A 85 22.25 -0.21 -22.92
C LEU A 85 22.54 -0.63 -21.47
N PRO A 86 22.52 -1.94 -21.14
CA PRO A 86 23.13 -2.41 -19.90
C PRO A 86 24.59 -1.93 -19.87
N VAL A 87 25.01 -1.35 -18.74
CA VAL A 87 26.44 -1.21 -18.45
C VAL A 87 27.01 -2.63 -18.39
N ASP A 88 28.10 -2.89 -19.10
CA ASP A 88 28.76 -4.19 -19.07
C ASP A 88 29.03 -4.59 -17.61
N ARG A 89 28.51 -5.75 -17.21
CA ARG A 89 28.57 -6.21 -15.81
C ARG A 89 29.98 -6.61 -15.38
N ASP A 90 30.91 -6.64 -16.32
CA ASP A 90 32.23 -7.24 -16.15
C ASP A 90 33.26 -6.28 -15.50
N GLU A 91 32.95 -4.99 -15.38
CA GLU A 91 33.82 -3.99 -14.70
C GLU A 91 33.27 -3.46 -13.37
N LEU A 92 32.29 -4.14 -12.76
CA LEU A 92 32.03 -3.93 -11.33
C LEU A 92 33.11 -4.69 -10.53
N PRO A 93 33.98 -4.01 -9.76
CA PRO A 93 34.97 -4.69 -8.94
C PRO A 93 34.25 -5.58 -7.94
N LEU A 94 34.38 -6.89 -8.12
CA LEU A 94 33.82 -7.91 -7.23
C LEU A 94 34.15 -7.55 -5.78
N ALA A 95 33.10 -7.37 -4.97
CA ALA A 95 33.25 -7.06 -3.56
C ALA A 95 34.17 -8.12 -2.93
N ARG A 96 35.22 -7.65 -2.26
CA ARG A 96 36.22 -8.51 -1.61
C ARG A 96 35.48 -9.53 -0.76
N ALA A 97 35.79 -10.82 -0.93
CA ALA A 97 35.17 -11.88 -0.15
C ALA A 97 35.30 -11.51 1.34
N ILE A 98 34.15 -11.33 2.00
CA ILE A 98 34.13 -11.04 3.44
C ILE A 98 34.72 -12.29 4.10
N ALA A 99 35.93 -12.15 4.66
CA ALA A 99 36.54 -13.23 5.41
C ALA A 99 35.52 -13.67 6.47
N GLN A 100 35.23 -14.96 6.53
CA GLN A 100 34.41 -15.54 7.59
C GLN A 100 35.24 -15.56 8.88
N THR A 101 35.53 -14.38 9.42
CA THR A 101 35.77 -14.24 10.85
C THR A 101 34.51 -14.77 11.52
N VAL A 102 34.63 -15.92 12.18
CA VAL A 102 33.59 -16.47 13.03
C VAL A 102 33.47 -15.53 14.22
N SER A 103 32.75 -14.43 14.01
CA SER A 103 32.30 -13.56 15.08
C SER A 103 31.45 -14.42 16.01
N PRO A 104 31.64 -14.33 17.34
CA PRO A 104 30.72 -14.96 18.27
C PRO A 104 29.30 -14.50 17.93
N PRO A 105 28.26 -15.36 18.09
CA PRO A 105 26.92 -15.05 17.64
C PRO A 105 26.44 -13.76 18.30
N LEU A 106 26.43 -12.68 17.52
CA LEU A 106 25.79 -11.42 17.87
C LEU A 106 24.31 -11.74 17.97
N VAL A 107 23.84 -11.92 19.21
CA VAL A 107 22.40 -11.88 19.53
C VAL A 107 21.86 -10.64 18.84
N PRO A 108 20.93 -10.77 17.87
CA PRO A 108 20.47 -9.63 17.12
C PRO A 108 19.66 -8.75 18.06
N GLU A 109 20.30 -7.69 18.57
CA GLU A 109 19.60 -6.62 19.27
C GLU A 109 18.46 -6.15 18.36
N PRO A 110 17.26 -5.90 18.92
CA PRO A 110 16.09 -5.56 18.14
C PRO A 110 16.37 -4.32 17.31
N ARG A 111 16.55 -4.51 16.00
CA ARG A 111 16.87 -3.41 15.07
C ARG A 111 15.83 -2.31 15.29
N PRO A 112 16.24 -1.08 15.67
CA PRO A 112 15.29 0.00 15.85
C PRO A 112 14.53 0.21 14.54
N PRO A 113 13.19 0.40 14.58
CA PRO A 113 12.38 0.51 13.38
C PRO A 113 12.93 1.62 12.49
N SER A 114 12.98 1.39 11.17
CA SER A 114 13.50 2.37 10.22
C SER A 114 12.68 3.67 10.25
N ALA A 115 13.26 4.78 9.80
CA ALA A 115 12.56 6.07 9.76
C ALA A 115 11.24 6.02 8.95
N ALA A 116 11.14 5.11 7.96
CA ALA A 116 9.90 4.86 7.22
C ALA A 116 8.85 4.12 8.06
N GLU A 117 9.24 3.05 8.78
CA GLU A 117 8.36 2.30 9.68
C GLU A 117 7.93 3.14 10.89
N GLN A 118 8.80 4.01 11.40
CA GLN A 118 8.48 4.97 12.45
C GLN A 118 7.44 5.98 11.97
N ARG A 119 7.59 6.55 10.76
CA ARG A 119 6.60 7.45 10.15
C ARG A 119 5.25 6.75 9.95
N LEU A 120 5.25 5.52 9.43
CA LEU A 120 4.02 4.74 9.26
C LEU A 120 3.35 4.42 10.61
N THR A 121 4.14 4.05 11.63
CA THR A 121 3.60 3.75 12.97
C THR A 121 3.09 5.02 13.67
N ALA A 122 3.74 6.17 13.47
CA ALA A 122 3.28 7.46 13.99
C ALA A 122 2.00 7.98 13.32
N GLN A 123 1.70 7.52 12.10
CA GLN A 123 0.43 7.79 11.41
C GLN A 123 -0.71 6.87 11.89
N LEU A 124 -0.41 5.76 12.56
CA LEU A 124 -1.43 4.86 13.10
C LEU A 124 -1.97 5.40 14.44
N THR A 125 -3.29 5.49 14.54
CA THR A 125 -3.97 5.86 15.79
C THR A 125 -4.17 4.68 16.74
N MET A 126 -3.96 3.43 16.29
CA MET A 126 -4.16 2.20 17.05
C MET A 126 -3.02 1.20 16.76
N GLN A 127 -2.65 0.37 17.72
CA GLN A 127 -1.66 -0.69 17.47
C GLN A 127 -2.22 -1.72 16.47
N PRO A 128 -1.42 -2.25 15.53
CA PRO A 128 -1.91 -3.17 14.51
C PRO A 128 -2.57 -4.46 15.04
N ASN A 129 -2.14 -4.95 16.21
CA ASN A 129 -2.71 -6.16 16.82
C ASN A 129 -4.10 -5.89 17.40
N ASP A 130 -4.25 -4.82 18.19
CA ASP A 130 -5.53 -4.40 18.77
C ASP A 130 -6.54 -4.09 17.66
N ALA A 131 -6.06 -3.45 16.58
CA ALA A 131 -6.82 -3.17 15.37
C ALA A 131 -7.36 -4.44 14.69
N ALA A 132 -6.50 -5.46 14.52
CA ALA A 132 -6.92 -6.75 13.99
C ALA A 132 -7.93 -7.45 14.92
N GLN A 133 -7.69 -7.46 16.24
CA GLN A 133 -8.61 -8.08 17.20
C GLN A 133 -10.00 -7.44 17.19
N ILE A 134 -10.08 -6.10 17.15
CA ILE A 134 -11.35 -5.37 17.07
C ILE A 134 -12.05 -5.64 15.73
N ASN A 135 -11.31 -5.63 14.63
CA ASN A 135 -11.84 -5.95 13.30
C ASN A 135 -12.46 -7.36 13.27
N ASP A 136 -11.72 -8.37 13.73
CA ASP A 136 -12.13 -9.76 13.67
C ASP A 136 -13.32 -10.03 14.60
N MET A 137 -13.30 -9.47 15.82
CA MET A 137 -14.43 -9.51 16.75
C MET A 137 -15.69 -8.86 16.15
N PHE A 138 -15.56 -7.70 15.48
CA PHE A 138 -16.70 -6.99 14.91
C PHE A 138 -17.31 -7.71 13.70
N PHE A 139 -16.48 -8.26 12.81
CA PHE A 139 -16.99 -8.97 11.64
C PHE A 139 -17.54 -10.37 11.96
N ALA A 140 -17.00 -11.06 12.99
CA ALA A 140 -17.54 -12.33 13.47
C ALA A 140 -18.84 -12.19 14.30
N ALA A 141 -19.07 -11.02 14.90
CA ALA A 141 -20.25 -10.72 15.71
C ALA A 141 -21.54 -10.62 14.88
N ASN A 142 -22.66 -11.03 15.48
CA ASN A 142 -24.00 -10.76 14.92
C ASN A 142 -24.43 -9.30 15.16
N ALA A 143 -25.53 -8.87 14.55
CA ALA A 143 -26.00 -7.48 14.62
C ALA A 143 -26.20 -6.92 16.04
N ASN A 144 -26.72 -7.72 16.98
CA ASN A 144 -26.94 -7.28 18.36
C ASN A 144 -25.60 -7.13 19.11
N GLU A 145 -24.65 -8.03 18.85
CA GLU A 145 -23.28 -7.95 19.35
C GLU A 145 -22.53 -6.76 18.76
N ARG A 146 -22.65 -6.52 17.44
CA ARG A 146 -22.08 -5.34 16.76
C ARG A 146 -22.60 -4.03 17.37
N ALA A 147 -23.90 -3.92 17.61
CA ALA A 147 -24.47 -2.75 18.29
C ALA A 147 -23.90 -2.55 19.71
N ARG A 148 -23.70 -3.63 20.48
CA ARG A 148 -23.04 -3.58 21.79
C ARG A 148 -21.55 -3.21 21.70
N ILE A 149 -20.82 -3.74 20.72
CA ILE A 149 -19.43 -3.38 20.46
C ILE A 149 -19.32 -1.88 20.17
N LEU A 150 -20.15 -1.35 19.26
CA LEU A 150 -20.15 0.08 18.90
C LEU A 150 -20.53 0.99 20.07
N HIS A 151 -21.48 0.58 20.90
CA HIS A 151 -21.81 1.28 22.14
C HIS A 151 -20.60 1.32 23.08
N ASN A 152 -20.01 0.17 23.41
CA ASN A 152 -18.87 0.08 24.33
C ASN A 152 -17.63 0.82 23.80
N LEU A 153 -17.39 0.81 22.48
CA LEU A 153 -16.27 1.53 21.86
C LEU A 153 -16.33 3.03 22.13
N ALA A 154 -17.52 3.62 22.30
CA ALA A 154 -17.70 5.04 22.60
C ALA A 154 -16.99 5.47 23.90
N ASP A 155 -16.86 4.57 24.88
CA ASP A 155 -16.26 4.84 26.20
C ASP A 155 -14.84 4.27 26.36
N THR A 156 -14.34 3.49 25.40
CA THR A 156 -12.98 2.91 25.47
C THR A 156 -11.89 3.99 25.45
N PRO A 157 -10.73 3.78 26.10
CA PRO A 157 -9.57 4.69 26.04
C PRO A 157 -8.83 4.66 24.69
N LEU A 158 -9.34 3.94 23.68
CA LEU A 158 -8.74 3.85 22.35
C LEU A 158 -8.75 5.20 21.64
N ARG A 159 -7.69 5.50 20.87
CA ARG A 159 -7.58 6.74 20.12
C ARG A 159 -8.34 6.63 18.79
N PRO A 160 -9.36 7.48 18.53
CA PRO A 160 -10.08 7.50 17.26
C PRO A 160 -9.17 7.93 16.10
N ALA A 161 -9.54 7.57 14.88
CA ALA A 161 -8.97 8.15 13.67
C ALA A 161 -9.19 9.68 13.63
N ALA A 162 -8.28 10.40 12.97
CA ALA A 162 -8.48 11.81 12.67
C ALA A 162 -9.72 12.01 11.78
N ARG A 163 -10.54 13.01 12.09
CA ARG A 163 -11.67 13.45 11.27
C ARG A 163 -11.21 13.79 9.85
N ILE A 164 -12.07 13.49 8.88
CA ILE A 164 -11.84 13.83 7.48
C ILE A 164 -12.15 15.32 7.29
N TYR A 165 -11.33 16.02 6.51
CA TYR A 165 -11.54 17.44 6.25
C TYR A 165 -12.89 17.67 5.55
N SER A 166 -13.70 18.59 6.09
CA SER A 166 -15.13 18.74 5.75
C SER A 166 -15.40 18.93 4.25
N VAL A 167 -14.56 19.70 3.54
CA VAL A 167 -14.71 19.92 2.09
C VAL A 167 -14.43 18.63 1.30
N ARG A 168 -13.49 17.78 1.76
CA ARG A 168 -13.24 16.46 1.17
C ARG A 168 -14.38 15.49 1.49
N ALA A 169 -14.86 15.48 2.74
CA ALA A 169 -15.98 14.66 3.17
C ALA A 169 -17.26 14.98 2.35
N ALA A 170 -17.62 16.25 2.21
CA ALA A 170 -18.79 16.67 1.44
C ALA A 170 -18.72 16.24 -0.05
N ARG A 171 -17.54 16.35 -0.67
CA ARG A 171 -17.32 15.85 -2.04
C ARG A 171 -17.47 14.33 -2.14
N ALA A 172 -16.87 13.60 -1.21
CA ALA A 172 -16.99 12.14 -1.17
C ALA A 172 -18.44 11.69 -0.95
N ILE A 173 -19.17 12.34 -0.03
CA ILE A 173 -20.59 12.08 0.22
C ILE A 173 -21.42 12.28 -1.06
N GLN A 174 -21.18 13.35 -1.83
CA GLN A 174 -21.87 13.59 -3.10
C GLN A 174 -21.56 12.50 -4.14
N THR A 175 -20.30 12.07 -4.27
CA THR A 175 -19.90 11.00 -5.19
C THR A 175 -20.50 9.65 -4.78
N LEU A 176 -20.48 9.33 -3.48
CA LEU A 176 -21.10 8.11 -2.91
C LEU A 176 -22.62 8.09 -3.15
N GLU A 177 -23.30 9.21 -2.92
CA GLU A 177 -24.73 9.35 -3.20
C GLU A 177 -25.04 9.13 -4.69
N ASN A 178 -24.29 9.77 -5.59
CA ASN A 178 -24.46 9.58 -7.03
C ASN A 178 -24.21 8.12 -7.46
N ALA A 179 -23.19 7.45 -6.89
CA ALA A 179 -22.90 6.05 -7.18
C ALA A 179 -23.98 5.10 -6.64
N ALA A 180 -24.55 5.39 -5.46
CA ALA A 180 -25.68 4.65 -4.90
C ALA A 180 -26.94 4.80 -5.79
N TYR A 181 -27.27 6.01 -6.23
CA TYR A 181 -28.37 6.24 -7.19
C TYR A 181 -28.19 5.50 -8.52
N ALA A 182 -26.95 5.35 -9.00
CA ALA A 182 -26.63 4.58 -10.20
C ALA A 182 -26.58 3.06 -9.97
N ALA A 183 -26.76 2.59 -8.72
CA ALA A 183 -26.50 1.21 -8.29
C ALA A 183 -25.07 0.70 -8.65
N ASP A 184 -24.09 1.61 -8.77
CA ASP A 184 -22.70 1.28 -9.06
C ASP A 184 -21.93 1.02 -7.77
N THR A 185 -22.12 -0.19 -7.22
CA THR A 185 -21.45 -0.67 -6.00
C THR A 185 -19.93 -0.62 -6.12
N ASP A 186 -19.39 -0.75 -7.33
CA ASP A 186 -17.97 -0.83 -7.63
C ASP A 186 -17.31 0.55 -7.50
N SER A 187 -17.92 1.58 -8.08
CA SER A 187 -17.47 2.97 -7.94
C SER A 187 -17.77 3.51 -6.55
N PHE A 188 -18.89 3.11 -5.93
CA PHE A 188 -19.17 3.41 -4.52
C PHE A 188 -18.06 2.85 -3.61
N THR A 189 -17.63 1.61 -3.82
CA THR A 189 -16.56 0.96 -3.05
C THR A 189 -15.21 1.66 -3.23
N ARG A 190 -14.89 2.08 -4.46
CA ARG A 190 -13.67 2.84 -4.76
C ARG A 190 -13.65 4.19 -4.04
N GLU A 191 -14.70 5.00 -4.19
CA GLU A 191 -14.80 6.30 -3.52
C GLU A 191 -14.78 6.15 -1.99
N LEU A 192 -15.48 5.16 -1.43
CA LEU A 192 -15.46 4.91 0.01
C LEU A 192 -14.05 4.57 0.50
N GLY A 193 -13.34 3.73 -0.27
CA GLY A 193 -11.94 3.38 -0.01
C GLY A 193 -11.00 4.60 -0.03
N ASP A 194 -11.11 5.44 -1.05
CA ASP A 194 -10.27 6.62 -1.22
C ASP A 194 -10.59 7.75 -0.23
N ALA A 195 -11.87 7.95 0.10
CA ALA A 195 -12.30 8.92 1.10
C ALA A 195 -11.87 8.52 2.51
N LEU A 196 -12.00 7.23 2.85
CA LEU A 196 -11.64 6.68 4.16
C LEU A 196 -10.19 6.19 4.27
N ILE A 197 -9.39 6.21 3.20
CA ILE A 197 -8.02 5.66 3.15
C ILE A 197 -8.02 4.20 3.63
N LEU A 198 -8.86 3.37 3.01
CA LEU A 198 -8.98 1.95 3.27
C LEU A 198 -8.42 1.14 2.08
N PRO A 199 -7.75 -0.01 2.31
CA PRO A 199 -7.46 -0.93 1.22
C PRO A 199 -8.76 -1.40 0.57
N PHE A 200 -8.78 -1.53 -0.76
CA PHE A 200 -9.98 -1.91 -1.51
C PHE A 200 -10.71 -3.12 -0.92
N ARG A 201 -9.99 -4.19 -0.54
CA ARG A 201 -10.56 -5.37 0.14
C ARG A 201 -11.40 -5.03 1.38
N VAL A 202 -10.95 -4.08 2.20
CA VAL A 202 -11.66 -3.68 3.43
C VAL A 202 -12.87 -2.81 3.08
N ALA A 203 -12.75 -1.92 2.08
CA ALA A 203 -13.89 -1.19 1.55
C ALA A 203 -14.96 -2.14 1.00
N THR A 204 -14.58 -3.13 0.18
CA THR A 204 -15.50 -4.18 -0.33
C THR A 204 -16.16 -4.95 0.81
N GLN A 205 -15.42 -5.29 1.87
CA GLN A 205 -15.96 -6.00 3.03
C GLN A 205 -16.94 -5.13 3.84
N VAL A 206 -16.71 -3.82 3.91
CA VAL A 206 -17.62 -2.85 4.56
C VAL A 206 -18.89 -2.65 3.73
N VAL A 207 -18.76 -2.56 2.40
CA VAL A 207 -19.88 -2.32 1.48
C VAL A 207 -20.78 -3.55 1.35
N ASN A 208 -20.20 -4.73 1.21
CA ASN A 208 -20.93 -5.98 0.98
C ASN A 208 -21.29 -6.73 2.27
N ASP A 209 -21.23 -6.09 3.44
CA ASP A 209 -21.62 -6.71 4.70
C ASP A 209 -23.16 -6.86 4.79
N PRO A 210 -23.71 -8.07 4.97
CA PRO A 210 -25.16 -8.29 4.93
C PRO A 210 -25.96 -7.63 6.07
N GLY A 211 -25.29 -7.23 7.16
CA GLY A 211 -25.91 -6.54 8.30
C GLY A 211 -25.95 -5.03 8.12
N GLY A 212 -24.99 -4.45 7.39
CA GLY A 212 -24.89 -3.02 7.08
C GLY A 212 -24.37 -2.15 8.24
N GLU A 213 -24.09 -2.74 9.41
CA GLU A 213 -23.49 -1.99 10.53
C GLU A 213 -22.08 -1.44 10.20
N PRO A 214 -21.22 -2.13 9.42
CA PRO A 214 -19.97 -1.54 8.93
C PRO A 214 -20.22 -0.31 8.04
N MET A 215 -21.22 -0.35 7.15
CA MET A 215 -21.58 0.80 6.31
C MET A 215 -22.02 2.00 7.16
N ALA A 216 -22.83 1.77 8.20
CA ALA A 216 -23.23 2.82 9.15
C ALA A 216 -22.00 3.47 9.82
N CYS A 217 -20.98 2.68 10.19
CA CYS A 217 -19.73 3.20 10.74
C CYS A 217 -18.93 4.02 9.72
N ALA A 218 -18.83 3.53 8.48
CA ALA A 218 -18.13 4.21 7.40
C ALA A 218 -18.76 5.57 7.05
N ALA A 219 -20.09 5.60 6.90
CA ALA A 219 -20.87 6.82 6.67
C ALA A 219 -20.77 7.81 7.85
N LYS A 220 -20.83 7.31 9.10
CA LYS A 220 -20.73 8.16 10.29
C LYS A 220 -19.33 8.77 10.43
N ALA A 221 -18.28 8.03 10.08
CA ALA A 221 -16.89 8.53 10.07
C ALA A 221 -16.64 9.60 8.97
N LEU A 222 -17.45 9.61 7.91
CA LEU A 222 -17.50 10.69 6.91
C LEU A 222 -18.33 11.91 7.35
N ALA A 223 -19.00 11.85 8.51
CA ALA A 223 -20.02 12.83 8.92
C ALA A 223 -21.17 12.98 7.90
N MET A 224 -21.59 11.86 7.29
CA MET A 224 -22.71 11.81 6.36
C MET A 224 -24.04 12.19 7.06
N PRO A 225 -24.89 13.07 6.48
CA PRO A 225 -26.23 13.33 6.99
C PRO A 225 -27.10 12.06 7.03
N GLY A 226 -27.98 11.94 8.02
CA GLY A 226 -28.87 10.75 8.16
C GLY A 226 -29.74 10.51 6.92
N GLU A 227 -30.34 11.57 6.38
CA GLU A 227 -31.14 11.54 5.14
C GLU A 227 -30.35 11.13 3.88
N VAL A 228 -29.03 11.35 3.87
CA VAL A 228 -28.15 10.86 2.79
C VAL A 228 -27.86 9.37 3.00
N PHE A 229 -27.57 8.97 4.24
CA PHE A 229 -27.34 7.57 4.59
C PHE A 229 -28.56 6.68 4.30
N GLU A 230 -29.78 7.14 4.60
CA GLU A 230 -31.01 6.41 4.28
C GLU A 230 -31.22 6.26 2.76
N ARG A 231 -30.95 7.30 1.97
CA ARG A 231 -31.00 7.23 0.50
C ARG A 231 -29.96 6.27 -0.04
N VAL A 232 -28.72 6.32 0.46
CA VAL A 232 -27.66 5.35 0.13
C VAL A 232 -28.11 3.91 0.45
N LEU A 233 -28.69 3.64 1.63
CA LEU A 233 -29.20 2.31 1.98
C LEU A 233 -30.30 1.80 1.04
N MET A 234 -31.17 2.69 0.54
CA MET A 234 -32.29 2.31 -0.33
C MET A 234 -31.85 2.06 -1.78
N PHE A 235 -30.85 2.78 -2.30
CA PHE A 235 -30.45 2.70 -3.71
C PHE A 235 -29.22 1.84 -3.98
N LEU A 236 -28.27 1.71 -3.02
CA LEU A 236 -27.02 0.98 -3.25
C LEU A 236 -27.20 -0.54 -3.34
N ASP A 237 -28.11 -1.11 -2.54
CA ASP A 237 -28.47 -2.53 -2.57
C ASP A 237 -30.00 -2.67 -2.59
N PRO A 238 -30.60 -3.04 -3.74
CA PRO A 238 -32.05 -3.26 -3.85
C PRO A 238 -32.61 -4.29 -2.87
N THR A 239 -31.80 -5.23 -2.37
CA THR A 239 -32.23 -6.25 -1.39
C THR A 239 -32.30 -5.70 0.03
N LEU A 240 -31.45 -4.72 0.38
CA LEU A 240 -31.57 -3.95 1.63
C LEU A 240 -32.75 -2.98 1.54
N GLY A 241 -32.87 -2.23 0.44
CA GLY A 241 -33.98 -1.30 0.19
C GLY A 241 -35.36 -1.98 0.21
N ALA A 242 -35.47 -3.22 -0.25
CA ALA A 242 -36.71 -4.01 -0.19
C ALA A 242 -37.13 -4.43 1.23
N SER A 243 -36.27 -4.30 2.24
CA SER A 243 -36.54 -4.76 3.60
C SER A 243 -36.71 -3.60 4.59
N VAL A 244 -37.95 -3.11 4.73
CA VAL A 244 -38.32 -2.01 5.66
C VAL A 244 -37.78 -2.22 7.07
N ASN A 245 -37.78 -3.47 7.57
CA ASN A 245 -37.24 -3.79 8.89
C ASN A 245 -35.72 -3.53 8.98
N ARG A 246 -34.95 -3.91 7.95
CA ARG A 246 -33.50 -3.66 7.89
C ARG A 246 -33.19 -2.18 7.77
N VAL A 247 -33.89 -1.45 6.91
CA VAL A 247 -33.73 0.01 6.73
C VAL A 247 -34.01 0.74 8.04
N TYR A 248 -35.14 0.48 8.70
CA TYR A 248 -35.47 1.10 9.99
C TYR A 248 -34.47 0.75 11.09
N ARG A 249 -34.02 -0.51 11.14
CA ARG A 249 -33.00 -0.97 12.09
C ARG A 249 -31.66 -0.25 11.89
N LEU A 250 -31.23 -0.06 10.64
CA LEU A 250 -29.97 0.61 10.30
C LEU A 250 -30.04 2.12 10.47
N SER A 251 -31.16 2.77 10.10
CA SER A 251 -31.43 4.18 10.41
C SER A 251 -31.35 4.42 11.93
N ARG A 252 -32.07 3.62 12.73
CA ARG A 252 -32.02 3.73 14.20
C ARG A 252 -30.62 3.43 14.77
N LEU A 253 -29.88 2.47 14.21
CA LEU A 253 -28.49 2.25 14.60
C LEU A 253 -27.64 3.49 14.30
N TYR A 254 -27.81 4.07 13.12
CA TYR A 254 -27.07 5.23 12.66
C TYR A 254 -27.30 6.43 13.58
N ASP A 255 -28.54 6.73 13.96
CA ASP A 255 -28.86 7.84 14.86
C ASP A 255 -28.20 7.70 16.23
N ASN A 256 -28.15 6.47 16.76
CA ASN A 256 -27.56 6.18 18.06
C ASN A 256 -26.04 5.91 18.00
N LEU A 257 -25.45 5.82 16.80
CA LEU A 257 -24.03 5.56 16.62
C LEU A 257 -23.21 6.83 16.86
N SER A 258 -22.38 6.81 17.91
CA SER A 258 -21.44 7.90 18.16
C SER A 258 -20.39 8.01 17.06
N GLU A 259 -20.08 9.25 16.67
CA GLU A 259 -18.98 9.54 15.74
C GLU A 259 -17.64 8.99 16.25
N ARG A 260 -17.43 9.01 17.58
CA ARG A 260 -16.23 8.48 18.22
C ARG A 260 -16.06 6.99 17.97
N ALA A 261 -17.10 6.18 18.16
CA ALA A 261 -17.05 4.74 17.90
C ALA A 261 -16.79 4.46 16.40
N ALA A 262 -17.43 5.21 15.50
CA ALA A 262 -17.19 5.12 14.06
C ALA A 262 -15.73 5.44 13.68
N LEU A 263 -15.14 6.48 14.27
CA LEU A 263 -13.72 6.83 14.06
C LEU A 263 -12.74 5.83 14.70
N ILE A 264 -13.14 5.11 15.77
CA ILE A 264 -12.35 4.00 16.32
C ILE A 264 -12.41 2.77 15.40
N MET A 265 -13.57 2.45 14.82
CA MET A 265 -13.67 1.41 13.79
C MET A 265 -12.83 1.75 12.56
N LEU A 266 -12.85 3.00 12.09
CA LEU A 266 -11.98 3.48 11.02
C LEU A 266 -10.48 3.33 11.36
N ALA A 267 -10.09 3.58 12.61
CA ALA A 267 -8.74 3.34 13.09
C ALA A 267 -8.36 1.84 13.06
N ALA A 268 -9.28 0.96 13.49
CA ALA A 268 -9.07 -0.49 13.45
C ALA A 268 -8.91 -1.01 12.01
N TRP A 269 -9.77 -0.59 11.08
CA TRP A 269 -9.67 -0.98 9.67
C TRP A 269 -8.34 -0.55 9.01
N ARG A 270 -7.89 0.68 9.28
CA ARG A 270 -6.57 1.17 8.82
C ARG A 270 -5.41 0.40 9.48
N GLY A 271 -5.50 0.10 10.77
CA GLY A 271 -4.47 -0.65 11.51
C GLY A 271 -4.33 -2.11 11.07
N THR A 272 -5.45 -2.78 10.75
CA THR A 272 -5.48 -4.17 10.27
C THR A 272 -4.71 -4.34 8.96
N ALA A 273 -4.78 -3.35 8.06
CA ALA A 273 -4.00 -3.33 6.82
C ALA A 273 -2.47 -3.41 7.07
N VAL A 274 -1.99 -2.68 8.08
CA VAL A 274 -0.58 -2.69 8.50
C VAL A 274 -0.21 -3.98 9.23
N ALA A 275 -1.13 -4.56 10.01
CA ALA A 275 -0.92 -5.86 10.67
C ALA A 275 -0.69 -6.97 9.64
N VAL A 276 -1.53 -7.05 8.61
CA VAL A 276 -1.45 -8.06 7.54
C VAL A 276 -0.16 -7.92 6.72
N THR A 277 0.27 -6.70 6.42
CA THR A 277 1.57 -6.50 5.74
C THR A 277 2.75 -6.90 6.63
N ARG A 278 2.76 -6.53 7.91
CA ARG A 278 3.81 -6.96 8.87
C ARG A 278 3.87 -8.48 9.02
N ALA A 279 2.73 -9.17 9.04
CA ALA A 279 2.69 -10.64 9.09
C ALA A 279 3.30 -11.29 7.84
N LYS A 280 3.04 -10.74 6.64
CA LYS A 280 3.60 -11.26 5.37
C LYS A 280 5.12 -11.08 5.25
N TYR A 281 5.67 -10.02 5.82
CA TYR A 281 7.10 -9.71 5.76
C TYR A 281 7.86 -10.06 7.05
N ARG A 282 7.38 -11.05 7.82
CA ARG A 282 8.14 -11.61 8.96
C ARG A 282 9.31 -12.47 8.46
N PRO A 283 10.58 -12.17 8.84
CA PRO A 283 11.71 -13.04 8.52
C PRO A 283 11.61 -14.37 9.28
N ALA A 284 11.57 -15.50 8.55
CA ALA A 284 11.40 -16.83 9.12
C ALA A 284 12.52 -17.27 10.09
N LEU A 285 13.68 -16.60 10.07
CA LEU A 285 14.85 -16.93 10.88
C LEU A 285 14.69 -16.66 12.39
N TYR A 286 13.64 -15.93 12.83
CA TYR A 286 13.48 -15.55 14.25
C TYR A 286 12.69 -16.56 15.09
N GLU A 287 11.84 -17.37 14.47
CA GLU A 287 10.86 -18.19 15.21
C GLU A 287 11.41 -19.58 15.56
N ASP A 288 12.28 -20.12 14.70
CA ASP A 288 12.95 -21.41 14.85
C ASP A 288 13.83 -21.47 16.13
N GLU A 289 14.54 -20.39 16.47
CA GLU A 289 15.33 -20.31 17.70
C GLU A 289 14.46 -20.30 18.97
N ARG A 290 13.33 -19.56 18.95
CA ARG A 290 12.40 -19.52 20.10
C ARG A 290 11.67 -20.85 20.30
N GLN A 291 11.37 -21.57 19.22
CA GLN A 291 10.75 -22.89 19.29
C GLN A 291 11.76 -23.95 19.77
N ARG A 292 13.01 -23.93 19.27
CA ARG A 292 14.10 -24.78 19.80
C ARG A 292 14.41 -24.51 21.28
N ALA A 293 14.43 -23.25 21.70
CA ALA A 293 14.68 -22.87 23.10
C ALA A 293 13.59 -23.40 24.07
N ARG A 294 12.36 -23.62 23.59
CA ARG A 294 11.30 -24.29 24.38
C ARG A 294 11.37 -25.81 24.33
N ALA A 295 11.84 -26.39 23.23
CA ALA A 295 12.01 -27.84 23.09
C ALA A 295 13.18 -28.39 23.94
N ALA A 296 14.18 -27.55 24.25
CA ALA A 296 15.35 -27.90 25.05
C ALA A 296 15.13 -27.77 26.57
N GLN A 297 14.08 -28.38 27.13
CA GLN A 297 14.07 -28.69 28.58
C GLN A 297 14.89 -29.97 28.82
N PRO A 298 16.00 -29.92 29.60
CA PRO A 298 16.80 -31.10 29.87
C PRO A 298 16.02 -32.06 30.78
N GLN A 299 15.61 -33.20 30.23
CA GLN A 299 14.94 -34.25 30.97
C GLN A 299 15.93 -34.89 31.96
N PRO A 300 15.68 -34.82 33.28
CA PRO A 300 16.66 -35.30 34.27
C PRO A 300 16.79 -36.82 34.18
N ARG A 301 18.00 -37.30 33.86
CA ARG A 301 18.33 -38.73 33.90
C ARG A 301 18.21 -39.22 35.36
N PRO A 302 17.47 -40.30 35.65
CA PRO A 302 17.43 -40.86 37.00
C PRO A 302 18.81 -41.45 37.37
N LEU A 303 19.35 -40.99 38.49
CA LEU A 303 20.57 -41.53 39.11
C LEU A 303 20.28 -42.90 39.70
N GLN A 304 20.89 -43.96 39.16
CA GLN A 304 20.93 -45.27 39.82
C GLN A 304 21.89 -45.19 41.02
N GLN A 305 21.36 -45.38 42.23
CA GLN A 305 22.17 -45.50 43.45
C GLN A 305 22.80 -46.90 43.55
N PRO A 306 24.12 -47.03 43.80
CA PRO A 306 24.72 -48.30 44.18
C PRO A 306 24.38 -48.65 45.63
N GLY A 307 23.56 -49.67 45.83
CA GLY A 307 23.22 -50.18 47.17
C GLY A 307 24.38 -50.91 47.83
N VAL A 308 24.81 -50.44 49.00
CA VAL A 308 25.85 -51.07 49.83
C VAL A 308 25.27 -52.28 50.58
N ALA A 309 26.09 -53.30 50.82
CA ALA A 309 25.71 -54.60 51.36
C ALA A 309 25.02 -54.54 52.74
N ALA A 310 23.99 -55.37 52.92
CA ALA A 310 23.44 -55.74 54.23
C ALA A 310 24.00 -57.10 54.66
N ALA A 311 24.66 -57.15 55.82
CA ALA A 311 25.20 -58.37 56.42
C ALA A 311 24.16 -59.14 57.26
N ARG A 312 24.46 -60.41 57.56
CA ARG A 312 23.53 -61.44 58.07
C ARG A 312 23.20 -61.34 59.57
N SER A 313 21.96 -61.71 59.93
CA SER A 313 21.58 -62.37 61.20
C SER A 313 20.09 -62.81 61.20
N SER A 314 19.58 -63.82 61.93
CA SER A 314 20.14 -65.08 62.48
C SER A 314 18.99 -65.94 63.08
N SER A 315 18.84 -67.20 62.66
CA SER A 315 17.86 -68.20 63.19
C SER A 315 16.37 -67.88 62.96
N LYS A 316 15.46 -68.85 62.81
CA LYS A 316 15.36 -70.13 63.55
C LYS A 316 14.65 -71.20 62.73
#